data_AF-H8Z1U2-F1
#
_entry.id   AF-H8Z1U2-F1
#
_cell.length_a   1.000
_cell.length_b   1.000
_cell.length_c   1.000
_cell.angle_alpha   90.00
_cell.angle_beta   90.00
_cell.angle_gamma   90.00
#
_symmetry.space_group_name_H-M   'P 1'
#
loop_
_entity.id
_entity.type
_entity.pdbx_description
1 polymer ?
#
loop_
_entity_poly.entity_id
_entity_poly.type
_entity_poly.pdbx_seq_one_letter_code
_entity_poly.pdbx_strand_id
1 'polypeptide(L)'
;MTTITSDTLKFVEKLKSAGIAEEHANAEAEALVSAFSEAMDAQLATKADINRLERELLVVKWMVGLVLGGIVTLMLRAFFPT
;
A
#
# COMPACT_ATOMS: atom_id res chain seq x y z
N MET A 1 6.45 -4.85 7.37
CA MET A 1 5.23 -5.61 7.07
C MET A 1 4.28 -5.41 8.22
N THR A 2 3.08 -4.87 7.99
CA THR A 2 2.06 -4.81 9.05
C THR A 2 1.48 -6.22 9.13
N THR A 3 2.01 -7.04 10.04
CA THR A 3 1.51 -8.39 10.30
C THR A 3 0.12 -8.28 10.90
N ILE A 4 -0.91 -8.50 10.09
CA ILE A 4 -2.25 -8.80 10.60
C ILE A 4 -2.13 -10.17 11.26
N THR A 5 -2.08 -10.20 12.59
CA THR A 5 -2.11 -11.46 13.35
C THR A 5 -3.51 -12.05 13.22
N SER A 6 -3.70 -12.92 12.23
CA SER A 6 -4.90 -13.74 12.14
C SER A 6 -4.85 -14.76 13.27
N ASP A 7 -5.71 -14.57 14.27
CA ASP A 7 -5.78 -15.44 15.44
C ASP A 7 -6.66 -16.64 15.10
N THR A 8 -6.07 -17.58 14.35
CA THR A 8 -6.70 -18.83 13.89
C THR A 8 -7.34 -19.58 15.07
N LEU A 9 -6.74 -19.48 16.26
CA LEU A 9 -7.23 -20.11 17.48
C LEU A 9 -8.56 -19.52 17.95
N LYS A 10 -8.68 -18.19 18.00
CA LYS A 10 -9.95 -17.52 18.31
C LYS A 10 -11.04 -17.81 17.26
N PHE A 11 -10.66 -17.96 15.99
CA PHE A 11 -11.60 -18.29 14.92
C PHE A 11 -12.16 -19.72 15.11
N VAL A 12 -11.29 -20.70 15.36
CA VAL A 12 -11.70 -22.08 15.65
C VAL A 12 -12.55 -22.17 16.92
N GLU A 13 -12.20 -21.46 18.00
CA GLU A 13 -13.01 -21.43 19.23
C GLU A 13 -14.41 -20.85 19.00
N LYS A 14 -14.52 -19.84 18.13
CA LYS A 14 -15.81 -19.24 17.77
C LYS A 14 -16.67 -20.17 16.91
N LEU A 15 -16.06 -20.96 16.03
CA LEU A 15 -16.76 -21.99 15.26
C LEU A 15 -17.18 -23.17 16.14
N LYS A 16 -16.32 -23.62 17.07
CA LYS A 16 -16.65 -24.65 18.06
C LYS A 16 -17.82 -24.24 18.96
N SER A 17 -17.80 -23.00 19.47
CA SER A 17 -18.89 -22.47 20.29
C SER A 17 -20.20 -22.28 19.51
N ALA A 18 -20.14 -22.20 18.17
CA ALA A 18 -21.30 -22.23 17.27
C ALA A 18 -21.78 -23.66 16.94
N GLY A 19 -21.13 -24.71 17.47
CA GLY A 19 -21.52 -26.10 17.25
C GLY A 19 -20.89 -26.77 16.03
N ILE A 20 -19.89 -26.15 15.39
CA ILE A 20 -19.15 -26.74 14.26
C ILE A 20 -18.10 -27.72 14.81
N ALA A 21 -18.01 -28.90 14.19
CA ALA A 21 -17.04 -29.91 14.58
C ALA A 21 -15.60 -29.40 14.38
N GLU A 22 -14.73 -29.74 15.33
CA GLU A 22 -13.35 -29.23 15.41
C GLU A 22 -12.54 -29.41 14.12
N GLU A 23 -12.73 -30.54 13.44
CA GLU A 23 -12.03 -30.86 12.20
C GLU A 23 -12.43 -29.92 11.06
N HIS A 24 -13.73 -29.58 10.96
CA HIS A 24 -14.23 -28.61 9.99
C HIS A 24 -13.81 -27.17 10.34
N ALA A 25 -13.86 -26.82 11.63
CA ALA A 25 -13.46 -25.49 12.09
C ALA A 25 -11.99 -25.21 11.79
N ASN A 26 -11.11 -26.20 11.96
CA ASN A 26 -9.68 -26.05 11.69
C ASN A 26 -9.39 -25.96 10.18
N ALA A 27 -10.05 -26.80 9.38
CA ALA A 27 -9.92 -26.77 7.93
C ALA A 27 -10.42 -25.43 7.32
N GLU A 28 -11.54 -24.91 7.82
CA GLU A 28 -12.04 -23.59 7.41
C GLU A 28 -11.09 -22.47 7.82
N ALA A 29 -10.54 -22.52 9.04
CA ALA A 29 -9.59 -21.52 9.51
C ALA A 29 -8.32 -21.49 8.65
N GLU A 30 -7.78 -22.66 8.32
CA GLU A 30 -6.58 -22.79 7.49
C GLU A 30 -6.83 -22.34 6.04
N ALA A 31 -7.96 -22.75 5.45
CA ALA A 31 -8.37 -22.30 4.13
C ALA A 31 -8.58 -20.78 4.07
N LEU A 32 -9.17 -20.19 5.12
CA LEU A 32 -9.38 -18.75 5.21
C LEU A 32 -8.06 -17.99 5.33
N VAL A 33 -7.12 -18.48 6.15
CA VAL A 33 -5.78 -17.89 6.29
C VAL A 33 -5.02 -17.96 4.97
N SER A 34 -5.07 -19.09 4.27
CA SER A 34 -4.40 -19.25 2.98
C SER A 34 -5.01 -18.32 1.92
N ALA A 35 -6.33 -18.31 1.78
CA ALA A 35 -7.02 -17.44 0.82
C ALA A 35 -6.83 -15.95 1.14
N PHE A 36 -6.79 -15.59 2.42
CA PHE A 36 -6.56 -14.21 2.86
C PHE A 36 -5.12 -13.77 2.64
N SER A 37 -4.15 -14.66 2.85
CA SER A 37 -2.73 -14.39 2.54
C SER A 37 -2.54 -14.15 1.04
N GLU A 38 -3.11 -15.02 0.21
CA GLU A 38 -3.02 -14.91 -1.25
C GLU A 38 -3.76 -13.67 -1.79
N ALA A 39 -4.95 -13.37 -1.25
CA ALA A 39 -5.70 -12.17 -1.59
C ALA A 39 -4.99 -10.88 -1.14
N MET A 40 -4.31 -10.90 0.01
CA MET A 40 -3.49 -9.77 0.45
C MET A 40 -2.28 -9.55 -0.46
N ASP A 41 -1.58 -10.61 -0.86
CA ASP A 41 -0.48 -10.49 -1.82
C ASP A 41 -0.96 -9.95 -3.18
N ALA A 42 -2.18 -10.27 -3.59
CA ALA A 42 -2.76 -9.80 -4.85
C ALA A 42 -3.40 -8.39 -4.80
N GLN A 43 -4.03 -7.99 -3.68
CA GLN A 43 -4.78 -6.72 -3.56
C GLN A 43 -4.01 -5.59 -2.88
N LEU A 44 -2.88 -5.87 -2.23
CA LEU A 44 -1.97 -4.80 -1.85
C LEU A 44 -1.37 -4.24 -3.15
N ALA A 45 -2.04 -3.26 -3.76
CA ALA A 45 -1.39 -2.28 -4.65
C ALA A 45 -0.06 -1.95 -3.99
N THR A 46 1.02 -2.45 -4.59
CA THR A 46 2.16 -2.86 -3.79
C THR A 46 2.65 -1.60 -3.10
N LYS A 47 2.92 -1.61 -1.80
CA LYS A 47 3.57 -0.45 -1.14
C LYS A 47 4.81 0.01 -1.94
N ALA A 48 5.42 -0.92 -2.69
CA ALA A 48 6.43 -0.67 -3.70
C ALA A 48 5.98 0.25 -4.86
N ASP A 49 4.78 0.05 -5.43
CA ASP A 49 4.23 0.89 -6.50
C ASP A 49 3.98 2.31 -6.00
N ILE A 50 3.46 2.47 -4.78
CA ILE A 50 3.29 3.79 -4.15
C ILE A 50 4.65 4.46 -3.95
N ASN A 51 5.63 3.75 -3.38
CA ASN A 51 6.99 4.27 -3.23
C ASN A 51 7.66 4.62 -4.57
N ARG A 52 7.34 3.88 -5.64
CA ARG A 52 7.83 4.16 -6.98
C ARG A 52 7.20 5.44 -7.53
N LEU A 53 5.88 5.58 -7.41
CA LEU A 53 5.14 6.79 -7.80
C LEU A 53 5.61 8.03 -7.02
N GLU A 54 5.91 7.91 -5.73
CA GLU A 54 6.48 9.01 -4.93
C GLU A 54 7.83 9.48 -5.47
N ARG A 55 8.71 8.55 -5.86
CA ARG A 55 10.02 8.89 -6.46
C ARG A 55 9.85 9.59 -7.80
N GLU A 56 8.99 9.07 -8.67
CA GLU A 56 8.68 9.68 -9.96
C GLU A 56 8.09 11.10 -9.77
N LEU A 57 7.17 11.29 -8.80
CA LEU A 57 6.62 12.60 -8.45
C LEU A 57 7.67 13.56 -7.90
N LEU A 58 8.63 13.09 -7.10
CA LEU A 58 9.69 13.92 -6.55
C LEU A 58 10.57 14.50 -7.68
N VAL A 59 10.90 13.68 -8.67
CA VAL A 59 11.63 14.12 -9.87
C VAL A 59 10.82 15.15 -10.65
N VAL A 60 9.53 14.86 -10.91
CA VAL A 60 8.65 15.80 -11.61
C VAL A 60 8.55 17.14 -10.87
N LYS A 61 8.44 17.12 -9.53
CA LYS A 61 8.40 18.33 -8.71
C LYS A 61 9.65 19.20 -8.89
N TRP A 62 10.83 18.60 -8.91
CA TRP A 62 12.08 19.33 -9.14
C TRP A 62 12.22 19.85 -10.56
N MET A 63 11.80 19.08 -11.57
CA MET A 63 11.78 19.55 -12.96
C MET A 63 10.87 20.76 -13.13
N VAL A 64 9.65 20.71 -12.57
CA VAL A 64 8.71 21.84 -12.61
C VAL A 64 9.29 23.04 -11.88
N GLY A 65 9.90 22.86 -10.71
CA GLY A 65 10.56 23.94 -9.98
C GLY A 65 11.69 24.60 -10.77
N LEU A 66 12.52 23.80 -11.46
CA LEU A 66 13.63 24.30 -12.28
C LEU A 66 13.13 25.06 -13.52
N VAL A 67 12.10 24.54 -14.18
CA VAL A 67 11.47 25.21 -15.34
C VAL A 67 10.83 26.52 -14.91
N LEU A 68 10.04 26.52 -13.84
CA LEU A 68 9.41 27.75 -13.31
C LEU A 68 10.47 28.76 -12.86
N GLY A 69 11.53 28.31 -12.18
CA GLY A 69 12.65 29.17 -11.78
C GLY A 69 13.37 29.78 -12.98
N GLY A 70 13.58 29.01 -14.05
CA GLY A 70 14.13 29.51 -15.30
C GLY A 70 13.24 30.55 -15.96
N ILE A 71 11.93 30.30 -16.05
CA ILE A 71 10.95 31.25 -16.59
C ILE A 71 10.94 32.55 -15.78
N VAL A 72 10.91 32.47 -14.44
CA VAL A 72 10.96 33.64 -13.56
C VAL A 72 12.25 34.42 -13.76
N THR A 73 13.39 33.73 -13.88
CA THR A 73 14.68 34.37 -14.15
C THR A 73 14.69 35.10 -15.49
N LEU A 74 14.13 34.49 -16.54
CA LEU A 74 13.99 35.12 -17.85
C LEU A 74 13.07 36.34 -17.80
N MET A 75 11.96 36.27 -17.06
CA MET A 75 11.08 37.42 -16.85
C MET A 75 11.82 38.55 -16.12
N LEU A 76 12.52 38.25 -15.01
CA LEU A 76 13.29 39.28 -14.29
C LEU A 76 14.32 39.95 -15.19
N ARG A 77 15.06 39.19 -16.00
CA ARG A 77 16.03 39.76 -16.96
C ARG A 77 15.38 40.56 -18.09
N ALA A 78 14.19 40.17 -18.54
CA ALA A 78 13.49 40.85 -19.63
C ALA A 78 12.84 42.17 -19.17
N PHE A 79 12.29 42.21 -17.96
CA PHE A 79 11.56 43.37 -17.42
C PHE A 79 12.44 44.30 -16.56
N PHE A 80 13.54 43.79 -15.98
CA PHE A 80 14.52 44.57 -15.22
C PHE A 80 15.94 44.36 -15.73
N PRO A 81 16.25 44.81 -16.97
CA PRO A 81 17.59 44.80 -17.50
C PRO A 81 18.39 45.96 -16.87
N THR A 82 18.86 45.81 -15.64
CA THR A 82 19.93 46.65 -15.09
C THR A 82 21.29 46.10 -15.46
#